data_AF-A0AA85J701-F1
#
_entry.id   AF-A0AA85J701-F1
#
_cell.length_a   1.000
_cell.length_b   1.000
_cell.length_c   1.000
_cell.angle_alpha   90.00
_cell.angle_beta   90.00
_cell.angle_gamma   90.00
#
_symmetry.space_group_name_H-M   'P 1'
#
loop_
_entity.id
_entity.type
_entity.pdbx_description
1 polymer ?
#
loop_
_entity_poly.entity_id
_entity_poly.type
_entity_poly.pdbx_seq_one_letter_code
_entity_poly.pdbx_strand_id
1 'polypeptide(L)'
;MLYLDIESLFTHVPPTETVCHIYQYTDENQLNIGSLTTHLKKLLLRCTLSMQFVLNDVNHRQKDGIAMGTPLGPLLVDCFMANLENGLLKSLIDNFQLYARYMDDIFIICDDGRYSNQLLQIFNNCHLATKFTLEIENGSEIPFLELTRRGDWILECPSIGNPCGTAK
;
A
#
# COMPACT_ATOMS: atom_id res chain seq x y z
N MET A 1 -19.86 3.08 1.93
CA MET A 1 -18.52 2.59 1.53
C MET A 1 -17.48 3.06 2.53
N LEU A 2 -16.29 2.46 2.53
CA LEU A 2 -15.22 2.75 3.48
C LEU A 2 -13.93 3.13 2.74
N TYR A 3 -13.22 4.12 3.25
CA TYR A 3 -11.90 4.53 2.78
C TYR A 3 -10.91 4.43 3.94
N LEU A 4 -9.86 3.63 3.75
CA LEU A 4 -8.78 3.48 4.71
C LEU A 4 -7.53 4.15 4.12
N ASP A 5 -6.80 4.86 4.97
CA ASP A 5 -5.47 5.41 4.65
C ASP A 5 -4.43 4.83 5.63
N ILE A 6 -3.21 4.59 5.15
CA ILE A 6 -2.11 4.05 5.95
C ILE A 6 -1.14 5.16 6.33
N GLU A 7 -1.10 5.48 7.62
CA GLU A 7 -0.25 6.53 8.14
C GLU A 7 1.23 6.25 7.89
N SER A 8 1.86 7.13 7.10
CA SER A 8 3.30 7.15 6.85
C SER A 8 3.86 5.77 6.46
N LEU A 9 3.18 5.10 5.53
CA LEU A 9 3.46 3.73 5.11
C LEU A 9 4.97 3.47 4.87
N PHE A 10 5.62 4.29 4.05
CA PHE A 10 7.05 4.14 3.75
C PHE A 10 7.95 4.20 5.00
N THR A 11 7.67 5.06 5.97
CA THR A 11 8.56 5.22 7.13
C THR A 11 8.40 4.13 8.17
N HIS A 12 7.29 3.41 8.17
CA HIS A 12 7.03 2.36 9.15
C HIS A 12 7.35 0.95 8.65
N VAL A 13 7.29 0.69 7.34
CA VAL A 13 7.51 -0.65 6.79
C VAL A 13 8.90 -1.21 7.16
N PRO A 14 8.98 -2.37 7.84
CA PRO A 14 10.23 -2.95 8.30
C PRO A 14 11.02 -3.54 7.12
N PRO A 15 12.20 -2.98 6.76
CA PRO A 15 12.92 -3.36 5.55
C PRO A 15 13.40 -4.82 5.57
N THR A 16 13.95 -5.27 6.71
CA THR A 16 14.52 -6.61 6.84
C THR A 16 13.45 -7.69 6.73
N GLU A 17 12.31 -7.48 7.38
CA GLU A 17 11.17 -8.39 7.33
C GLU A 17 10.63 -8.48 5.90
N THR A 18 10.38 -7.34 5.27
CA THR A 18 9.89 -7.25 3.88
C THR A 18 10.78 -8.03 2.91
N VAL A 19 12.10 -7.85 3.01
CA VAL A 19 13.05 -8.56 2.14
C VAL A 19 13.07 -10.07 2.43
N CYS A 20 12.84 -10.48 3.68
CA CYS A 20 12.71 -11.91 4.00
C CYS A 20 11.46 -12.51 3.35
N HIS A 21 10.32 -11.81 3.42
CA HIS A 21 9.07 -12.25 2.80
C HIS A 21 9.21 -12.37 1.28
N ILE A 22 9.80 -11.37 0.61
CA ILE A 22 10.05 -11.43 -0.86
C ILE A 22 10.92 -12.64 -1.23
N TYR A 23 11.95 -12.91 -0.44
CA TYR A 23 12.83 -14.06 -0.67
C TYR A 23 12.09 -15.39 -0.48
N GLN A 24 11.28 -15.52 0.59
CA GLN A 24 10.47 -16.71 0.84
C GLN A 24 9.46 -16.94 -0.27
N TYR A 25 8.72 -15.90 -0.66
CA TYR A 25 7.75 -15.96 -1.76
C TYR A 25 8.40 -16.39 -3.07
N THR A 26 9.60 -15.87 -3.38
CA THR A 26 10.37 -16.25 -4.56
C THR A 26 10.72 -17.74 -4.58
N ASP A 27 11.14 -18.27 -3.43
CA ASP A 27 11.55 -19.67 -3.27
C ASP A 27 10.34 -20.62 -3.36
N GLU A 28 9.26 -20.29 -2.64
CA GLU A 28 8.02 -21.08 -2.61
C GLU A 28 7.34 -21.16 -3.98
N ASN A 29 7.33 -20.06 -4.74
CA ASN A 29 6.73 -20.00 -6.07
C ASN A 29 7.69 -20.38 -7.20
N GLN A 30 8.93 -20.79 -6.86
CA GLN A 30 9.96 -21.19 -7.81
C GLN A 30 10.16 -20.15 -8.94
N LEU A 31 10.12 -18.86 -8.58
CA LEU A 31 10.26 -17.80 -9.57
C LEU A 31 11.67 -17.87 -10.17
N ASN A 32 11.74 -17.96 -11.49
CA ASN A 32 13.02 -18.01 -12.19
C ASN A 32 13.64 -16.61 -12.27
N ILE A 33 14.42 -16.25 -11.25
CA ILE A 33 15.21 -15.01 -11.20
C ILE A 33 16.66 -15.26 -11.68
N GLY A 34 16.88 -16.37 -12.39
CA GLY A 34 18.19 -16.76 -12.92
C GLY A 34 19.25 -16.97 -11.85
N SER A 35 20.48 -16.54 -12.13
CA SER A 35 21.62 -16.71 -11.21
C SER A 35 21.52 -15.87 -9.93
N LEU A 36 20.55 -14.93 -9.86
CA LEU A 36 20.42 -14.00 -8.75
C LEU A 36 19.79 -14.62 -7.51
N THR A 37 19.08 -15.75 -7.61
CA THR A 37 18.34 -16.36 -6.49
C THR A 37 19.21 -16.54 -5.25
N THR A 38 20.47 -16.99 -5.43
CA THR A 38 21.44 -17.19 -4.34
C THR A 38 21.91 -15.91 -3.65
N HIS A 39 21.82 -14.76 -4.34
CA HIS A 39 22.30 -13.46 -3.87
C HIS A 39 21.19 -12.44 -3.64
N LEU A 40 19.96 -12.74 -4.07
CA LEU A 40 18.82 -11.83 -4.11
C LEU A 40 18.59 -11.17 -2.75
N LYS A 41 18.46 -11.97 -1.70
CA LYS A 41 18.26 -11.47 -0.32
C LYS A 41 19.36 -10.51 0.10
N LYS A 42 20.62 -10.84 -0.19
CA LYS A 42 21.78 -9.99 0.16
C LYS A 42 21.77 -8.68 -0.64
N LEU A 43 21.42 -8.73 -1.92
CA LEU A 43 21.34 -7.55 -2.78
C LEU A 43 20.20 -6.63 -2.33
N LEU A 44 19.00 -7.18 -2.13
CA LEU A 44 17.85 -6.43 -1.62
C LEU A 44 18.16 -5.76 -0.28
N LEU A 45 18.71 -6.50 0.70
CA LEU A 45 19.11 -5.90 1.98
C LEU A 45 20.10 -4.74 1.82
N ARG A 46 21.09 -4.88 0.93
CA ARG A 46 22.07 -3.81 0.68
C ARG A 46 21.41 -2.60 0.04
N CYS A 47 20.57 -2.82 -0.96
CA CYS A 47 19.83 -1.77 -1.65
C CYS A 47 18.83 -1.07 -0.71
N THR A 48 18.27 -1.75 0.29
CA THR A 48 17.29 -1.12 1.18
C THR A 48 17.93 -0.44 2.41
N LEU A 49 18.92 -1.07 3.05
CA LEU A 49 19.46 -0.63 4.36
C LEU A 49 20.66 0.34 4.26
N SER A 50 21.18 0.57 3.05
CA SER A 50 22.36 1.42 2.83
C SER A 50 22.01 2.80 2.28
N MET A 51 20.78 3.26 2.51
CA MET A 51 20.28 4.51 1.98
C MET A 51 20.83 5.73 2.74
N GLN A 52 21.38 6.67 1.98
CA GLN A 52 21.95 7.92 2.45
C GLN A 52 21.37 9.08 1.66
N PHE A 53 21.13 10.20 2.33
CA PHE A 53 20.63 11.42 1.72
C PHE A 53 21.22 12.65 2.41
N VAL A 54 21.19 13.79 1.74
CA VAL A 54 21.67 15.07 2.28
C VAL A 54 20.47 15.92 2.69
N LEU A 55 20.49 16.44 3.91
CA LEU A 55 19.53 17.43 4.40
C LEU A 55 20.32 18.54 5.09
N ASN A 56 20.08 19.79 4.71
CA ASN A 56 20.80 20.95 5.26
C ASN A 56 22.32 20.80 5.21
N ASP A 57 22.85 20.32 4.08
CA ASP A 57 24.28 20.04 3.85
C ASP A 57 24.90 18.99 4.79
N VAL A 58 24.08 18.22 5.51
CA VAL A 58 24.51 17.12 6.38
C VAL A 58 24.13 15.79 5.76
N ASN A 59 25.08 14.85 5.75
CA ASN A 59 24.83 13.48 5.34
C ASN A 59 24.07 12.72 6.43
N HIS A 60 22.91 12.19 6.07
CA HIS A 60 22.10 11.32 6.90
C HIS A 60 22.05 9.92 6.31
N ARG A 61 21.92 8.93 7.20
CA ARG A 61 21.65 7.54 6.83
C ARG A 61 20.28 7.17 7.38
N GLN A 62 19.42 6.64 6.52
CA GLN A 62 18.15 6.10 6.96
C GLN A 62 18.40 4.80 7.75
N LYS A 63 17.85 4.75 8.96
CA LYS A 63 18.01 3.61 9.86
C LYS A 63 16.82 2.67 9.83
N ASP A 64 15.64 3.19 9.52
CA ASP A 64 14.39 2.45 9.55
C ASP A 64 13.43 2.94 8.46
N GLY A 65 12.42 2.12 8.18
CA GLY A 65 11.51 2.31 7.07
C GLY A 65 12.17 2.08 5.71
N ILE A 66 11.36 2.27 4.68
CA ILE A 66 11.74 2.28 3.28
C ILE A 66 11.99 3.72 2.84
N ALA A 67 13.12 3.94 2.19
CA ALA A 67 13.50 5.25 1.66
C ALA A 67 12.54 5.69 0.55
N MET A 68 11.82 6.78 0.79
CA MET A 68 11.00 7.44 -0.23
C MET A 68 11.88 7.91 -1.40
N GLY A 69 11.34 7.84 -2.62
CA GLY A 69 12.07 8.20 -3.83
C GLY A 69 13.08 7.15 -4.31
N THR A 70 13.26 6.04 -3.60
CA THR A 70 14.05 4.93 -4.13
C THR A 70 13.26 4.15 -5.19
N PRO A 71 13.91 3.66 -6.26
CA PRO A 71 13.23 2.85 -7.29
C PRO A 71 12.61 1.57 -6.74
N LEU A 72 13.19 0.99 -5.68
CA LEU A 72 12.67 -0.21 -5.03
C LEU A 72 11.61 0.10 -3.96
N GLY A 73 11.48 1.35 -3.54
CA GLY A 73 10.63 1.72 -2.42
C GLY A 73 9.17 1.29 -2.61
N PRO A 74 8.51 1.70 -3.71
CA PRO A 74 7.15 1.27 -4.03
C PRO A 74 6.98 -0.25 -4.02
N LEU A 75 7.89 -0.99 -4.64
CA LEU A 75 7.83 -2.45 -4.69
C LEU A 75 7.91 -3.10 -3.31
N LEU A 76 8.83 -2.63 -2.46
CA LEU A 76 9.03 -3.18 -1.13
C LEU A 76 7.79 -2.96 -0.26
N VAL A 77 7.26 -1.74 -0.27
CA VAL A 77 6.05 -1.39 0.45
C VAL A 77 4.84 -2.20 -0.04
N ASP A 78 4.69 -2.33 -1.36
CA ASP A 78 3.59 -3.08 -1.95
C ASP A 78 3.68 -4.58 -1.63
N CYS A 79 4.88 -5.16 -1.67
CA CYS A 79 5.11 -6.55 -1.27
C CYS A 79 4.80 -6.78 0.23
N PHE A 80 5.17 -5.82 1.10
CA PHE A 80 4.84 -5.90 2.51
C PHE A 80 3.33 -5.87 2.74
N MET A 81 2.61 -4.95 2.08
CA MET A 81 1.16 -4.88 2.16
C MET A 81 0.48 -6.13 1.60
N ALA A 82 0.94 -6.61 0.44
CA ALA A 82 0.43 -7.84 -0.17
C ALA A 82 0.60 -9.05 0.77
N ASN A 83 1.67 -9.10 1.57
CA ASN A 83 1.85 -10.16 2.57
C ASN A 83 0.80 -10.11 3.69
N LEU A 84 0.46 -8.91 4.17
CA LEU A 84 -0.61 -8.73 5.17
C LEU A 84 -1.98 -9.08 4.58
N GLU A 85 -2.24 -8.62 3.36
CA GLU A 85 -3.50 -8.83 2.62
C GLU A 85 -3.75 -10.30 2.28
N ASN A 86 -2.72 -11.02 1.81
CA ASN A 86 -2.83 -12.44 1.48
C ASN A 86 -2.65 -13.37 2.69
N GLY A 87 -2.22 -12.83 3.83
CA GLY A 87 -2.04 -13.55 5.08
C GLY A 87 -3.16 -13.23 6.08
N LEU A 88 -2.84 -12.41 7.08
CA LEU A 88 -3.69 -12.15 8.24
C LEU A 88 -5.03 -11.49 7.90
N LEU A 89 -5.07 -10.66 6.85
CA LEU A 89 -6.28 -9.94 6.44
C LEU A 89 -7.10 -10.69 5.40
N LYS A 90 -6.59 -11.80 4.85
CA LYS A 90 -7.19 -12.48 3.70
C LYS A 90 -8.65 -12.88 3.92
N SER A 91 -8.93 -13.53 5.04
CA SER A 91 -10.29 -13.98 5.35
C SER A 91 -11.27 -12.82 5.53
N LEU A 92 -10.79 -11.67 6.01
CA LEU A 92 -11.61 -10.46 6.11
C LEU A 92 -11.85 -9.86 4.72
N ILE A 93 -10.79 -9.71 3.93
CA ILE A 93 -10.84 -9.13 2.57
C ILE A 93 -11.73 -9.95 1.64
N ASP A 94 -11.66 -11.27 1.71
CA ASP A 94 -12.47 -12.19 0.88
C ASP A 94 -13.99 -12.06 1.16
N ASN A 95 -14.40 -11.44 2.28
CA ASN A 95 -15.80 -11.16 2.62
C ASN A 95 -16.30 -9.80 2.10
N PHE A 96 -15.42 -8.95 1.59
CA PHE A 96 -15.82 -7.66 1.02
C PHE A 96 -16.37 -7.84 -0.39
N GLN A 97 -17.34 -7.01 -0.77
CA GLN A 97 -17.84 -6.97 -2.15
C GLN A 97 -16.78 -6.42 -3.09
N LEU A 98 -15.99 -5.47 -2.61
CA LEU A 98 -14.85 -4.91 -3.31
C LEU A 98 -13.77 -4.54 -2.29
N TYR A 99 -12.53 -4.87 -2.64
CA TYR A 99 -11.32 -4.38 -1.99
C TYR A 99 -10.37 -3.91 -3.08
N ALA A 100 -9.99 -2.64 -3.04
CA ALA A 100 -9.02 -2.05 -3.95
C ALA A 100 -8.00 -1.25 -3.15
N ARG A 101 -6.72 -1.41 -3.49
CA ARG A 101 -5.64 -0.63 -2.88
C ARG A 101 -4.81 0.04 -3.96
N TYR A 102 -4.44 1.29 -3.70
CA TYR A 102 -3.42 2.02 -4.43
C TYR A 102 -2.42 2.57 -3.42
N MET A 103 -1.26 1.93 -3.31
CA MET A 103 -0.23 2.29 -2.32
C MET A 103 -0.80 2.28 -0.88
N ASP A 104 -0.96 3.46 -0.28
CA ASP A 104 -1.52 3.74 1.05
C ASP A 104 -3.05 3.94 1.05
N ASP A 105 -3.64 4.26 -0.10
CA ASP A 105 -5.09 4.42 -0.24
C ASP A 105 -5.78 3.06 -0.40
N ILE A 106 -6.77 2.77 0.45
CA ILE A 106 -7.57 1.55 0.37
C ILE A 106 -9.06 1.92 0.29
N PHE A 107 -9.74 1.31 -0.66
CA PHE A 107 -11.16 1.46 -0.90
C PHE A 107 -11.90 0.14 -0.72
N ILE A 108 -12.96 0.16 0.09
CA ILE A 108 -13.72 -1.03 0.48
C ILE A 108 -15.22 -0.82 0.29
N ILE A 109 -15.87 -1.81 -0.33
CA ILE A 109 -17.32 -1.96 -0.37
C ILE A 109 -17.71 -3.20 0.43
N CYS A 110 -18.57 -3.02 1.43
CA CYS A 110 -19.11 -4.08 2.28
C CYS A 110 -20.56 -3.79 2.65
N ASP A 111 -21.35 -4.84 2.88
CA ASP A 111 -22.79 -4.75 3.15
C ASP A 111 -23.15 -4.01 4.45
N ASP A 112 -22.28 -4.04 5.45
CA ASP A 112 -22.59 -3.54 6.78
C ASP A 112 -21.57 -2.53 7.31
N GLY A 113 -21.84 -1.25 7.02
CA GLY A 113 -21.03 -0.13 7.52
C GLY A 113 -21.06 0.04 9.05
N ARG A 114 -21.91 -0.70 9.79
CA ARG A 114 -21.99 -0.62 11.26
C ARG A 114 -20.78 -1.24 11.97
N TYR A 115 -19.94 -2.00 11.26
CA TYR A 115 -18.74 -2.63 11.81
C TYR A 115 -17.44 -1.86 11.51
N SER A 116 -17.52 -0.62 11.03
CA SER A 116 -16.39 0.24 10.67
C SER A 116 -15.28 0.28 11.74
N ASN A 117 -15.65 0.51 13.02
CA ASN A 117 -14.68 0.55 14.12
C ASN A 117 -14.01 -0.80 14.39
N GLN A 118 -14.75 -1.92 14.26
CA GLN A 118 -14.18 -3.25 14.45
C GLN A 118 -13.24 -3.61 13.30
N LEU A 119 -13.62 -3.26 12.08
CA LEU A 119 -12.79 -3.40 10.89
C LEU A 119 -11.48 -2.62 11.07
N LEU A 120 -11.55 -1.35 11.46
CA LEU A 120 -10.37 -0.53 11.74
C LEU A 120 -9.46 -1.15 12.80
N GLN A 121 -10.04 -1.75 13.86
CA GLN A 121 -9.26 -2.45 14.88
C GLN A 121 -8.57 -3.69 14.33
N ILE A 122 -9.23 -4.49 13.48
CA ILE A 122 -8.62 -5.68 12.87
C ILE A 122 -7.43 -5.28 12.00
N PHE A 123 -7.60 -4.25 11.15
CA PHE A 123 -6.52 -3.71 10.33
C PHE A 123 -5.35 -3.19 11.18
N ASN A 124 -5.61 -2.39 12.22
CA ASN A 124 -4.57 -1.89 13.11
C ASN A 124 -3.89 -2.97 13.95
N ASN A 125 -4.55 -4.10 14.21
CA ASN A 125 -3.97 -5.22 14.95
C ASN A 125 -3.19 -6.20 14.06
N CYS A 126 -3.22 -6.02 12.73
CA CYS A 126 -2.55 -6.97 11.83
C CYS A 126 -1.03 -6.90 11.94
N HIS A 127 -0.46 -5.71 12.13
CA HIS A 127 0.96 -5.52 12.24
C HIS A 127 1.32 -4.22 12.99
N LEU A 128 2.33 -4.27 13.87
CA LEU A 128 2.76 -3.11 14.66
C LEU A 128 3.29 -1.94 13.82
N ALA A 129 3.75 -2.24 12.61
CA ALA A 129 4.30 -1.27 11.66
C ALA A 129 3.24 -0.60 10.77
N THR A 130 1.96 -0.95 10.91
CA THR A 130 0.89 -0.36 10.12
C THR A 130 -0.10 0.33 11.04
N LYS A 131 -0.45 1.56 10.71
CA LYS A 131 -1.51 2.29 11.37
C LYS A 131 -2.47 2.81 10.31
N PHE A 132 -3.71 2.34 10.39
CA PHE A 132 -4.78 2.69 9.47
C PHE A 132 -5.67 3.75 10.11
N THR A 133 -6.11 4.70 9.31
CA THR A 133 -7.24 5.58 9.60
C THR A 133 -8.43 5.16 8.74
N LEU A 134 -9.65 5.51 9.17
CA LEU A 134 -10.87 5.14 8.47
C LEU A 134 -11.77 6.35 8.31
N GLU A 135 -12.20 6.57 7.07
CA GLU A 135 -13.27 7.48 6.72
C GLU A 135 -14.45 6.69 6.15
N ILE A 136 -15.65 7.11 6.54
CA ILE A 136 -16.90 6.50 6.08
C ILE A 136 -17.53 7.49 5.10
N GLU A 137 -17.98 6.97 3.97
CA GLU A 137 -18.70 7.76 2.96
C GLU A 137 -19.80 8.62 3.60
N ASN A 138 -19.79 9.91 3.27
CA ASN A 138 -20.82 10.85 3.65
C ASN A 138 -21.32 11.57 2.39
N GLY A 139 -22.60 11.40 2.05
CA GLY A 139 -23.23 12.20 0.99
C GLY A 139 -22.86 11.84 -0.46
N SER A 140 -22.31 10.65 -0.74
CA SER A 140 -21.87 10.17 -2.09
C SER A 140 -20.50 10.67 -2.56
N GLU A 141 -19.68 11.21 -1.66
CA GLU A 141 -18.29 11.57 -1.95
C GLU A 141 -17.36 10.73 -1.09
N ILE A 142 -16.26 10.27 -1.70
CA ILE A 142 -15.21 9.50 -1.04
C ILE A 142 -13.87 9.99 -1.57
N PRO A 143 -12.90 10.28 -0.70
CA PRO A 143 -11.59 10.76 -1.13
C PRO A 143 -10.69 9.59 -1.57
N PHE A 144 -11.06 8.83 -2.60
CA PHE A 144 -10.20 7.79 -3.16
C PHE A 144 -9.75 8.18 -4.56
N LEU A 145 -8.46 8.54 -4.72
CA LEU A 145 -7.86 8.96 -6.01
C LEU A 145 -8.65 10.05 -6.75
N GLU A 146 -9.22 11.00 -6.00
CA GLU A 146 -10.13 12.05 -6.50
C GLU A 146 -11.41 11.53 -7.19
N LEU A 147 -11.76 10.26 -7.02
CA LEU A 147 -12.95 9.67 -7.65
C LEU A 147 -14.22 10.08 -6.90
N THR A 148 -15.25 10.48 -7.65
CA THR A 148 -16.58 10.78 -7.08
C THR A 148 -17.58 9.69 -7.46
N ARG A 149 -18.53 9.39 -6.57
CA ARG A 149 -19.57 8.38 -6.81
C ARG A 149 -20.71 9.02 -7.59
N ARG A 150 -21.05 8.47 -8.77
CA ARG A 150 -22.23 8.89 -9.54
C ARG A 150 -23.17 7.71 -9.80
N GLY A 151 -24.36 7.74 -9.19
CA GLY A 151 -25.42 6.74 -9.41
C GLY A 151 -25.08 5.31 -8.94
N ASP A 152 -25.49 4.31 -9.73
CA ASP A 152 -25.34 2.88 -9.45
C ASP A 152 -23.90 2.37 -9.71
N TRP A 153 -22.94 2.85 -8.91
CA TRP A 153 -21.57 2.32 -8.78
C TRP A 153 -20.51 2.78 -9.80
N ILE A 154 -20.71 3.89 -10.50
CA ILE A 154 -19.66 4.45 -11.37
C ILE A 154 -18.76 5.37 -10.54
N LEU A 155 -17.47 5.03 -10.46
CA LEU A 155 -16.41 5.92 -9.99
C LEU A 155 -15.94 6.75 -11.19
N GLU A 156 -16.23 8.05 -11.19
CA GLU A 156 -15.77 8.98 -12.24
C GLU A 156 -14.60 9.83 -11.70
N CYS A 157 -13.54 9.95 -12.51
CA CYS A 157 -12.49 10.92 -12.28
C CYS A 157 -12.99 12.30 -12.77
N PRO A 158 -13.07 13.32 -11.89
CA PRO A 158 -13.65 14.63 -12.23
C PRO A 158 -12.86 15.37 -13.32
N SER A 159 -11.61 14.96 -13.60
CA SER A 159 -10.74 15.55 -14.61
C SER A 159 -10.94 15.02 -16.04
N ILE A 160 -11.82 14.04 -16.26
CA ILE A 160 -12.27 13.67 -17.63
C ILE A 160 -13.55 14.47 -17.94
N GLY A 161 -13.42 15.79 -17.87
CA GLY A 161 -14.44 16.77 -18.16
C GLY A 161 -13.91 17.80 -19.15
N ASN A 162 -14.13 17.51 -20.44
CA ASN A 162 -13.85 18.29 -21.65
C ASN A 162 -12.52 18.01 -22.37
N PRO A 163 -12.53 17.64 -23.67
CA PRO A 163 -11.34 17.76 -24.50
C PRO A 163 -10.94 19.24 -24.52
N CYS A 164 -9.69 19.50 -24.13
CA CYS A 164 -9.05 20.79 -24.29
C CYS A 164 -9.28 21.29 -25.72
N GLY A 165 -9.69 22.55 -25.83
CA GLY A 165 -10.42 23.09 -26.97
C GLY A 165 -9.77 22.90 -28.34
N THR A 166 -10.64 22.91 -29.35
CA THR A 166 -10.29 23.20 -30.73
C THR A 166 -9.42 24.46 -30.79
N ALA A 167 -8.17 24.29 -31.19
CA ALA A 167 -7.35 25.38 -31.68
C ALA A 167 -8.07 26.06 -32.86
N LYS A 168 -8.28 27.37 -32.75
CA LYS A 168 -8.41 28.27 -33.90
C LYS A 168 -7.04 28.83 -34.21
#